data_AF-A0A1H6T1N6-F1
#
_entry.id   AF-A0A1H6T1N6-F1
#
_cell.length_a   1.000
_cell.length_b   1.000
_cell.length_c   1.000
_cell.angle_alpha   90.00
_cell.angle_beta   90.00
_cell.angle_gamma   90.00
#
_symmetry.space_group_name_H-M   'P 1'
#
loop_
_entity.id
_entity.type
_entity.pdbx_description
1 polymer ?
#
loop_
_entity_poly.entity_id
_entity_poly.type
_entity_poly.pdbx_seq_one_letter_code
_entity_poly.pdbx_strand_id
1 'polypeptide(L)'
;MKAKEKKVTVKNRKPYERLSDTEKKKIVHEINSGLIGQRAAARKYGLNRKTLGTWVAEFSSFNARPREVAEEAIGNMNENSKTRILAKQVQDLTKQLEKANLKISGLQTMIEVSEQELHIKIRKKPGSKQ
;
A
#
# COMPACT_ATOMS: atom_id res chain seq x y z
N MET A 1 -21.47 30.34 19.85
CA MET A 1 -22.47 29.33 20.30
C MET A 1 -22.32 28.08 19.42
N LYS A 2 -21.67 27.00 19.87
CA LYS A 2 -21.63 25.76 19.07
C LYS A 2 -23.01 25.09 19.15
N ALA A 3 -23.65 24.88 18.01
CA ALA A 3 -24.92 24.16 17.94
C ALA A 3 -24.73 22.78 18.60
N LYS A 4 -25.60 22.43 19.56
CA LYS A 4 -25.56 21.11 20.19
C LYS A 4 -25.92 20.08 19.12
N GLU A 5 -24.96 19.24 18.73
CA GLU A 5 -25.20 18.12 17.83
C GLU A 5 -26.33 17.25 18.40
N LYS A 6 -27.34 16.96 17.57
CA LYS A 6 -28.47 16.13 17.98
C LYS A 6 -27.96 14.72 18.28
N LYS A 7 -28.05 14.28 19.53
CA LYS A 7 -27.65 12.93 19.93
C LYS A 7 -28.54 11.89 19.24
N VAL A 8 -27.93 10.85 18.69
CA VAL A 8 -28.67 9.73 18.12
C VAL A 8 -29.38 8.98 19.25
N THR A 9 -30.70 8.90 19.17
CA THR A 9 -31.55 8.14 20.11
C THR A 9 -32.21 6.96 19.39
N VAL A 10 -32.77 6.02 20.14
CA VAL A 10 -33.48 4.84 19.58
C VAL A 10 -34.61 5.24 18.63
N LYS A 11 -35.23 6.42 18.85
CA LYS A 11 -36.31 6.97 18.00
C LYS A 11 -35.81 7.59 16.69
N ASN A 12 -34.59 8.13 16.67
CA ASN A 12 -34.03 8.87 15.53
C ASN A 12 -33.00 8.08 14.72
N ARG A 13 -32.64 6.86 15.15
CA ARG A 13 -31.71 6.01 14.41
C ARG A 13 -32.37 5.47 13.15
N LYS A 14 -31.61 5.41 12.05
CA LYS A 14 -32.02 4.80 10.78
C LYS A 14 -31.08 3.66 10.41
N PRO A 15 -31.26 2.46 10.99
CA PRO A 15 -30.30 1.36 10.83
C PRO A 15 -30.23 0.81 9.40
N TYR A 16 -31.29 1.01 8.62
CA TYR A 16 -31.45 0.52 7.26
C TYR A 16 -30.91 1.49 6.19
N GLU A 17 -30.56 2.72 6.56
CA GLU A 17 -30.00 3.70 5.63
C GLU A 17 -28.55 3.34 5.32
N ARG A 18 -28.25 3.13 4.03
CA ARG A 18 -26.88 2.84 3.60
C ARG A 18 -26.07 4.12 3.58
N LEU A 19 -25.00 4.17 4.37
CA LEU A 19 -24.03 5.26 4.31
C LEU A 19 -23.24 5.20 3.00
N SER A 20 -22.94 6.38 2.44
CA SER A 20 -22.06 6.52 1.30
C SER A 20 -20.62 6.18 1.68
N ASP A 21 -19.82 5.75 0.69
CA ASP A 21 -18.43 5.36 0.96
C ASP A 21 -17.56 6.54 1.40
N THR A 22 -17.90 7.77 0.97
CA THR A 22 -17.24 8.99 1.42
C THR A 22 -17.49 9.26 2.90
N GLU A 23 -18.72 9.04 3.38
CA GLU A 23 -19.08 9.17 4.80
C GLU A 23 -18.40 8.10 5.66
N LYS A 24 -18.36 6.84 5.19
CA LYS A 24 -17.64 5.76 5.88
C LYS A 24 -16.17 6.10 6.05
N LYS A 25 -15.51 6.60 4.99
CA LYS A 25 -14.10 7.03 5.03
C LYS A 25 -13.87 8.17 6.01
N LYS A 26 -14.76 9.17 6.06
CA LYS A 26 -14.68 10.28 7.04
C LYS A 26 -14.75 9.77 8.48
N ILE A 27 -15.70 8.88 8.78
CA ILE A 27 -15.85 8.30 10.12
C ILE A 27 -14.60 7.52 10.52
N VAL A 28 -14.04 6.73 9.60
CA VAL A 28 -12.82 5.95 9.85
C VAL A 28 -11.60 6.85 10.03
N HIS A 29 -11.49 7.93 9.27
CA HIS A 29 -10.43 8.93 9.44
C HIS A 29 -10.50 9.62 10.82
N GLU A 30 -11.70 9.98 11.29
CA GLU A 30 -11.89 10.54 12.65
C GLU A 30 -11.47 9.54 13.75
N ILE A 31 -11.64 8.24 13.52
CA ILE A 31 -11.20 7.20 14.46
C ILE A 31 -9.67 7.03 14.42
N ASN A 32 -9.08 6.93 13.22
CA ASN A 32 -7.64 6.70 13.05
C ASN A 32 -6.78 7.90 13.47
N SER A 33 -7.29 9.12 13.29
CA SER A 33 -6.65 10.36 13.77
C SER A 33 -6.70 10.52 15.30
N GLY A 34 -7.44 9.66 16.00
CA GLY A 34 -7.59 9.74 17.45
C GLY A 34 -8.50 10.85 17.94
N LEU A 35 -9.18 11.59 17.04
CA LEU A 35 -10.16 12.62 17.39
C LEU A 35 -11.32 12.04 18.21
N ILE A 36 -11.75 10.82 17.86
CA ILE A 36 -12.77 10.07 18.59
C ILE A 36 -12.42 8.59 18.71
N GLY A 37 -12.61 8.02 19.91
CA GLY A 37 -12.49 6.58 20.09
C GLY A 37 -13.65 5.83 19.42
N GLN A 38 -13.44 4.56 19.05
CA GLN A 38 -14.45 3.72 18.38
C GLN A 38 -15.80 3.65 19.13
N ARG A 39 -15.78 3.67 20.46
CA ARG A 39 -16.98 3.68 21.31
C ARG A 39 -17.70 5.04 21.33
N ALA A 40 -16.97 6.13 21.14
CA ALA A 40 -17.54 7.46 20.98
C ALA A 40 -18.15 7.61 19.58
N ALA A 41 -17.44 7.15 18.54
CA ALA A 41 -17.93 7.12 17.16
C ALA A 41 -19.23 6.31 17.03
N ALA A 42 -19.31 5.12 17.64
CA ALA A 42 -20.53 4.31 17.66
C ALA A 42 -21.75 5.08 18.22
N ARG A 43 -21.54 5.89 19.27
CA ARG A 43 -22.60 6.71 19.87
C ARG A 43 -22.92 7.96 19.05
N LYS A 44 -21.90 8.60 18.46
CA LYS A 44 -22.03 9.80 17.63
C LYS A 44 -22.83 9.52 16.35
N TYR A 45 -22.49 8.43 15.66
CA TYR A 45 -23.10 8.06 14.38
C TYR A 45 -24.23 7.01 14.50
N GLY A 46 -24.50 6.49 15.70
CA GLY A 46 -25.54 5.48 15.91
C GLY A 46 -25.21 4.12 15.29
N LEU A 47 -23.93 3.82 15.08
CA LEU A 47 -23.44 2.62 14.40
C LEU A 47 -23.01 1.55 15.40
N ASN A 48 -23.07 0.28 14.98
CA ASN A 48 -22.54 -0.81 15.79
C ASN A 48 -21.00 -0.76 15.81
N ARG A 49 -20.40 -1.02 16.98
CA ARG A 49 -18.95 -1.09 17.15
C ARG A 49 -18.32 -2.12 16.22
N LYS A 50 -18.98 -3.28 16.01
CA LYS A 50 -18.48 -4.32 15.10
C LYS A 50 -18.35 -3.80 13.66
N THR A 51 -19.36 -3.08 13.18
CA THR A 51 -19.38 -2.46 11.84
C THR A 51 -18.29 -1.41 11.68
N LEU A 52 -18.02 -0.61 12.72
CA LEU A 52 -16.89 0.31 12.70
C LEU A 52 -15.54 -0.44 12.67
N GLY A 53 -15.44 -1.57 13.36
CA GLY A 53 -14.24 -2.41 13.35
C GLY A 53 -13.97 -3.02 11.98
N THR A 54 -15.01 -3.52 11.30
CA THR A 54 -14.87 -4.04 9.92
C THR A 54 -14.47 -2.94 8.97
N TRP A 55 -15.05 -1.74 9.05
CA TRP A 55 -14.64 -0.61 8.22
C TRP A 55 -13.20 -0.19 8.49
N VAL A 56 -12.80 -0.04 9.76
CA VAL A 56 -11.41 0.29 10.08
C VAL A 56 -10.46 -0.73 9.46
N ALA A 57 -10.76 -2.03 9.53
CA ALA A 57 -9.96 -3.08 8.90
C ALA A 57 -9.96 -3.02 7.35
N GLU A 58 -11.14 -2.84 6.73
CA GLU A 58 -11.31 -2.73 5.27
C GLU A 58 -10.57 -1.51 4.69
N PHE A 59 -10.61 -0.38 5.39
CA PHE A 59 -9.93 0.84 5.00
C PHE A 59 -8.45 0.86 5.44
N SER A 60 -8.04 0.07 6.44
CA SER A 60 -6.63 -0.03 6.85
C SER A 60 -5.82 -1.00 6.00
N SER A 61 -6.42 -2.11 5.58
CA SER A 61 -5.64 -3.28 5.11
C SER A 61 -5.67 -3.48 3.60
N PHE A 62 -6.46 -2.73 2.83
CA PHE A 62 -6.59 -2.99 1.38
C PHE A 62 -6.66 -1.77 0.46
N ASN A 63 -6.72 -0.53 0.99
CA ASN A 63 -6.93 0.68 0.17
C ASN A 63 -5.78 1.69 0.22
N ALA A 64 -4.72 1.45 0.99
CA ALA A 64 -3.47 2.14 0.73
C ALA A 64 -2.84 1.50 -0.51
N ARG A 65 -3.08 2.05 -1.71
CA ARG A 65 -2.15 1.78 -2.80
C ARG A 65 -0.77 2.18 -2.26
N PRO A 66 0.20 1.26 -2.16
CA PRO A 66 1.50 1.59 -1.57
C PRO A 66 2.16 2.78 -2.27
N ARG A 67 1.77 3.05 -3.52
CA ARG A 67 2.15 4.21 -4.31
C ARG A 67 1.52 5.53 -3.84
N GLU A 68 0.21 5.58 -3.59
CA GLU A 68 -0.49 6.83 -3.24
C GLU A 68 -0.12 7.31 -1.83
N VAL A 69 0.00 6.38 -0.86
CA VAL A 69 0.43 6.74 0.51
C VAL A 69 1.91 7.13 0.56
N ALA A 70 2.75 6.54 -0.29
CA ALA A 70 4.13 6.99 -0.46
C ALA A 70 4.19 8.39 -1.09
N GLU A 71 3.38 8.67 -2.11
CA GLU A 71 3.31 9.98 -2.77
C GLU A 71 2.78 11.07 -1.83
N GLU A 72 1.75 10.81 -1.01
CA GLU A 72 1.23 11.75 0.00
C GLU A 72 2.21 11.99 1.17
N ALA A 73 2.92 10.96 1.62
CA ALA A 73 3.94 11.08 2.66
C ALA A 73 5.18 11.85 2.16
N ILE A 74 5.58 11.65 0.90
CA ILE A 74 6.66 12.41 0.26
C ILE A 74 6.22 13.85 -0.03
N GLY A 75 4.95 14.09 -0.37
CA GLY A 75 4.42 15.43 -0.63
C GLY A 75 4.55 16.40 0.56
N ASN A 76 4.38 15.88 1.79
CA ASN A 76 4.46 16.65 3.04
C ASN A 76 5.88 16.73 3.64
N MET A 77 6.88 16.10 3.02
CA MET A 77 8.27 16.09 3.49
C MET A 77 9.05 17.32 2.99
N ASN A 78 10.05 17.77 3.75
CA ASN A 78 10.93 18.88 3.34
C ASN A 78 11.83 18.46 2.15
N GLU A 79 12.16 19.36 1.23
CA GLU A 79 12.88 19.04 -0.02
C GLU A 79 14.20 18.29 0.23
N ASN A 80 14.96 18.67 1.26
CA ASN A 80 16.21 17.99 1.65
C ASN A 80 16.00 16.53 2.09
N SER A 81 14.83 16.21 2.63
CA SER A 81 14.51 14.82 3.01
C SER A 81 14.10 13.98 1.80
N LYS A 82 13.42 14.59 0.80
CA LYS A 82 13.09 13.93 -0.47
C LYS A 82 14.34 13.58 -1.26
N THR A 83 15.27 14.53 -1.41
CA THR A 83 16.53 14.30 -2.14
C THR A 83 17.35 13.18 -1.52
N ARG A 84 17.40 13.09 -0.18
CA ARG A 84 18.08 12.00 0.53
C ARG A 84 17.42 10.64 0.30
N ILE A 85 16.09 10.57 0.33
CA ILE A 85 15.34 9.33 0.07
C ILE A 85 15.55 8.88 -1.38
N LEU A 86 15.43 9.80 -2.34
CA LEU A 86 15.64 9.52 -3.76
C LEU A 86 17.07 9.05 -4.03
N ALA A 87 18.08 9.70 -3.45
CA ALA A 87 19.48 9.29 -3.59
C ALA A 87 19.70 7.86 -3.07
N LYS A 88 19.09 7.51 -1.94
CA LYS A 88 19.15 6.14 -1.40
C LYS A 88 18.46 5.13 -2.32
N GLN A 89 17.29 5.47 -2.85
CA GLN A 89 16.58 4.61 -3.81
C GLN A 89 17.40 4.36 -5.08
N VAL A 90 18.03 5.41 -5.63
CA VAL A 90 18.92 5.26 -6.78
C VAL A 90 20.08 4.32 -6.45
N GLN A 91 20.72 4.49 -5.29
CA GLN A 91 21.82 3.62 -4.87
C GLN A 91 21.39 2.15 -4.68
N ASP A 92 20.21 1.93 -4.09
CA ASP A 92 19.69 0.57 -3.88
C ASP A 92 19.34 -0.10 -5.23
N LEU A 93 18.75 0.66 -6.16
CA LEU A 93 18.41 0.17 -7.49
C LEU A 93 19.65 -0.11 -8.35
N THR A 94 20.68 0.74 -8.31
CA THR A 94 21.93 0.49 -9.04
C THR A 94 22.63 -0.77 -8.52
N LYS A 95 22.65 -0.97 -7.19
CA LYS A 95 23.21 -2.19 -6.59
C LYS A 95 22.45 -3.45 -6.98
N GLN A 96 21.12 -3.38 -7.07
CA GLN A 96 20.30 -4.50 -7.54
C GLN A 96 20.58 -4.82 -9.01
N LEU A 97 20.74 -3.78 -9.84
CA LEU A 97 21.09 -3.91 -11.25
C LEU A 97 22.46 -4.60 -11.41
N GLU A 98 23.47 -4.14 -10.70
CA GLU A 98 24.81 -4.75 -10.70
C GLU A 98 24.77 -6.23 -10.31
N LYS A 99 24.04 -6.56 -9.24
CA LYS A 99 23.87 -7.95 -8.80
C LYS A 99 23.18 -8.81 -9.87
N ALA A 100 22.17 -8.28 -10.55
CA ALA A 100 21.48 -8.98 -11.63
C ALA A 100 22.42 -9.22 -12.82
N ASN A 101 23.19 -8.21 -13.23
CA ASN A 101 24.18 -8.33 -14.31
C ASN A 101 25.26 -9.36 -13.97
N LEU A 102 25.76 -9.36 -12.74
CA LEU A 102 26.73 -10.35 -12.26
C LEU A 102 26.17 -11.77 -12.35
N LYS A 103 24.91 -11.97 -11.94
CA LYS A 103 24.22 -13.26 -12.04
C LYS A 103 24.07 -13.69 -13.50
N ILE A 104 23.68 -12.78 -14.39
CA ILE A 104 23.55 -13.07 -15.82
C ILE A 104 24.90 -13.49 -16.41
N SER A 105 25.96 -12.74 -16.12
CA SER A 105 27.32 -13.06 -16.56
C SER A 105 27.76 -14.44 -16.06
N GLY A 106 27.57 -14.73 -14.77
CA GLY A 106 27.92 -16.05 -14.21
C GLY A 106 27.13 -17.21 -14.82
N LEU A 107 25.85 -17.01 -15.15
CA LEU A 107 25.05 -18.03 -15.83
C LEU A 107 25.52 -18.24 -17.28
N GLN A 108 25.90 -17.17 -17.98
CA GLN A 108 26.44 -17.27 -19.33
C GLN A 108 27.77 -18.03 -19.35
N THR A 109 28.69 -17.71 -18.43
CA THR A 109 29.98 -18.40 -18.33
C THR A 109 29.82 -19.86 -17.94
N MET A 110 28.90 -20.18 -17.02
CA MET A 110 28.59 -21.57 -16.66
C MET A 110 28.09 -22.37 -17.87
N ILE A 111 27.24 -21.78 -18.71
CA ILE A 111 26.78 -22.40 -19.95
C ILE A 111 27.97 -22.64 -20.89
N GLU A 112 28.82 -21.63 -21.10
CA GLU A 112 29.98 -21.74 -21.99
C GLU A 112 30.96 -22.83 -21.55
N VAL A 113 31.32 -22.88 -20.26
CA VAL A 113 32.19 -23.93 -19.71
C VAL A 113 31.54 -25.31 -19.86
N SER A 114 30.23 -25.42 -19.58
CA SER A 114 29.52 -26.69 -19.71
C SER A 114 29.45 -27.19 -21.16
N GLU A 115 29.24 -26.30 -22.13
CA GLU A 115 29.25 -26.66 -23.55
C GLU A 115 30.64 -27.15 -23.99
N GLN A 116 31.71 -26.53 -23.47
CA GLN A 116 33.10 -26.92 -23.75
C GLN A 116 33.48 -28.27 -23.13
N GLU A 117 33.16 -28.50 -21.86
CA GLU A 117 33.55 -29.73 -21.15
C GLU A 117 32.71 -30.93 -21.60
N LEU A 118 31.39 -30.77 -21.72
CA LEU A 118 30.47 -31.86 -22.03
C LEU A 118 30.30 -32.10 -23.53
N HIS A 119 30.80 -31.19 -24.39
CA HIS A 119 30.69 -31.28 -25.84
C HIS A 119 29.23 -31.37 -26.34
N ILE A 120 28.29 -30.85 -25.56
CA ILE A 120 26.85 -30.80 -25.87
C ILE A 120 26.44 -29.34 -26.03
N LYS A 121 25.65 -29.03 -27.06
CA LYS A 121 25.11 -27.69 -27.28
C LYS A 121 23.88 -27.45 -26.41
N ILE A 122 23.99 -26.54 -25.45
CA ILE A 122 22.94 -26.19 -24.49
C ILE A 122 22.12 -24.99 -25.01
N ARG A 123 22.73 -24.04 -25.72
CA ARG A 123 22.03 -22.85 -26.25
C ARG A 123 21.20 -23.16 -27.49
N LYS A 124 19.97 -22.62 -27.53
CA LYS A 124 19.10 -22.69 -28.72
C LYS A 124 19.76 -21.98 -29.92
N LYS A 125 19.61 -22.54 -31.12
CA LYS A 125 20.04 -21.88 -32.37
C LYS A 125 19.12 -20.70 -32.67
N PRO A 126 19.64 -19.52 -33.04
CA PRO A 126 18.80 -18.42 -33.51
C PRO A 126 18.03 -18.85 -34.77
N GLY A 127 16.73 -18.55 -34.83
CA GLY A 127 15.88 -18.79 -36.01
C GLY A 127 15.01 -20.07 -36.00
N SER A 128 15.06 -20.91 -34.97
CA SER A 128 14.13 -22.06 -34.89
C SER A 128 12.73 -21.60 -34.44
N LYS A 129 11.70 -21.82 -35.28
CA LYS A 129 10.29 -21.51 -34.99
C LYS A 129 9.88 -22.11 -33.62
N GLN A 130 9.08 -21.35 -32.87
CA GLN A 130 8.53 -21.78 -31.57
C GLN A 130 7.51 -22.89 -31.73
#